data_AF-A0AAD6A6Q1-F1
#
_entry.id   AF-A0AAD6A6Q1-F1
#
_cell.length_a   1.000
_cell.length_b   1.000
_cell.length_c   1.000
_cell.angle_alpha   90.00
_cell.angle_beta   90.00
_cell.angle_gamma   90.00
#
_symmetry.space_group_name_H-M   'P 1'
#
loop_
_entity.id
_entity.type
_entity.pdbx_description
1 polymer ?
#
loop_
_entity_poly.entity_id
_entity_poly.type
_entity_poly.pdbx_seq_one_letter_code
_entity_poly.pdbx_strand_id
1 'polypeptide(L)'
;MRLEVVNEMLWINTLLPAERCARRACTLEGECCHPQCLGSCSSPSSDTSCAACVHYFHRGRCVADCPPGTFRFEGWRCISAELCSKVHLPDSNSFYIHDGECMTECPSGYMPKTLS
;
A
#
# COMPACT_ATOMS: atom_id res chain seq x y z
N MET A 1 14.68 51.19 -28.08
CA MET A 1 13.36 50.57 -28.35
C MET A 1 13.57 49.08 -28.17
N ARG A 2 13.59 48.53 -26.96
CA ARG A 2 12.51 48.26 -25.98
C ARG A 2 11.46 47.26 -26.50
N LEU A 3 11.57 46.03 -25.97
CA LEU A 3 10.59 44.92 -25.80
C LEU A 3 10.29 44.13 -27.11
N GLU A 4 10.19 42.80 -27.14
CA GLU A 4 9.57 41.90 -26.16
C GLU A 4 10.27 40.55 -26.00
N VAL A 5 10.52 40.20 -24.75
CA VAL A 5 10.94 38.89 -24.26
C VAL A 5 9.68 38.05 -24.13
N VAL A 6 9.25 37.36 -25.20
CA VAL A 6 8.08 36.48 -25.14
C VAL A 6 8.47 35.11 -24.56
N ASN A 7 8.59 35.13 -23.23
CA ASN A 7 8.13 34.09 -22.31
C ASN A 7 8.91 32.76 -22.17
N GLU A 8 10.12 32.87 -21.60
CA GLU A 8 10.86 31.78 -20.92
C GLU A 8 10.19 31.30 -19.60
N MET A 9 8.91 31.59 -19.33
CA MET A 9 8.17 31.08 -18.15
C MET A 9 7.16 29.96 -18.47
N LEU A 10 7.02 29.54 -19.72
CA LEU A 10 6.05 28.50 -20.11
C LEU A 10 6.60 27.07 -20.01
N TRP A 11 7.92 26.87 -19.97
CA TRP A 11 8.53 25.54 -19.81
C TRP A 11 8.76 25.14 -18.34
N ILE A 12 8.73 26.10 -17.40
CA ILE A 12 8.85 25.81 -15.95
C ILE A 12 7.50 25.33 -15.37
N ASN A 13 6.38 25.63 -16.06
CA ASN A 13 5.03 25.35 -15.57
C ASN A 13 4.48 23.93 -15.91
N THR A 14 5.30 23.06 -16.48
CA THR A 14 4.94 21.64 -16.70
C THR A 14 5.80 20.73 -15.83
N LEU A 15 5.72 20.90 -14.51
CA LEU A 15 6.13 19.83 -13.60
C LEU A 15 5.29 18.60 -13.94
N LEU A 16 5.97 17.49 -14.29
CA LEU A 16 5.33 16.18 -14.42
C LEU A 16 4.43 15.98 -13.19
N PRO A 17 3.20 15.46 -13.33
CA PRO A 17 2.30 15.23 -12.20
C PRO A 17 2.99 14.51 -11.03
N ALA A 18 3.93 13.62 -11.35
CA ALA A 18 4.78 12.90 -10.40
C ALA A 18 5.68 13.80 -9.52
N GLU A 19 6.19 14.92 -10.03
CA GLU A 19 7.00 15.88 -9.27
C GLU A 19 6.13 16.68 -8.29
N ARG A 20 4.95 17.13 -8.73
CA ARG A 20 3.98 17.85 -7.87
C ARG A 20 3.47 16.98 -6.72
N CYS A 21 3.33 15.69 -6.97
CA CYS A 21 2.83 14.74 -5.99
C CYS A 21 3.91 14.09 -5.14
N ALA A 22 5.19 14.50 -5.25
CA ALA A 22 6.29 14.01 -4.42
C ALA A 22 6.35 12.46 -4.36
N ARG A 23 6.38 11.82 -5.54
CA ARG A 23 6.34 10.35 -5.75
C ARG A 23 5.01 9.64 -5.44
N ARG A 24 3.95 10.37 -5.09
CA ARG A 24 2.60 9.79 -5.01
C ARG A 24 2.00 9.63 -6.41
N ALA A 25 1.03 8.73 -6.52
CA ALA A 25 0.17 8.60 -7.69
C ALA A 25 -0.66 9.87 -7.94
N CYS A 26 -1.18 10.01 -9.16
CA CYS A 26 -2.12 11.07 -9.53
C CYS A 26 -3.31 10.52 -10.33
N THR A 27 -4.40 11.30 -10.37
CA THR A 27 -5.51 11.08 -11.30
C THR A 27 -5.11 11.46 -12.73
N LEU A 28 -6.00 11.25 -13.70
CA LEU A 28 -5.79 11.68 -15.10
C LEU A 28 -5.67 13.20 -15.22
N GLU A 29 -6.36 13.93 -14.35
CA GLU A 29 -6.35 15.40 -14.25
C GLU A 29 -5.12 15.94 -13.50
N GLY A 30 -4.26 15.04 -13.01
CA GLY A 30 -3.03 15.39 -12.30
C GLY A 30 -3.24 15.77 -10.83
N GLU A 31 -4.39 15.44 -10.23
CA GLU A 31 -4.61 15.62 -8.80
C GLU A 31 -3.95 14.50 -8.00
N CYS A 32 -3.33 14.85 -6.86
CA CYS A 32 -2.57 13.87 -6.10
C CYS A 32 -3.50 12.87 -5.37
N CYS A 33 -3.17 11.60 -5.52
CA CYS A 33 -3.82 10.53 -4.78
C CYS A 33 -3.43 10.53 -3.30
N HIS A 34 -4.16 9.73 -2.52
CA HIS A 34 -3.80 9.46 -1.13
C HIS A 34 -2.37 8.88 -1.06
N PRO A 35 -1.56 9.19 -0.03
CA PRO A 35 -0.19 8.70 0.09
C PRO A 35 -0.05 7.17 0.10
N GLN A 36 -1.13 6.46 0.44
CA GLN A 36 -1.16 5.00 0.45
C GLN A 36 -1.58 4.38 -0.91
N CYS A 37 -1.89 5.20 -1.92
CA CYS A 37 -2.21 4.70 -3.26
C CYS A 37 -0.94 4.48 -4.09
N LEU A 38 -0.91 3.37 -4.82
CA LEU A 38 0.12 3.03 -5.80
C LEU A 38 -0.46 3.05 -7.22
N GLY A 39 0.27 3.64 -8.16
CA GLY A 39 -0.12 3.73 -9.57
C GLY A 39 -1.08 4.88 -9.87
N SER A 40 -2.37 4.73 -9.53
CA SER A 40 -3.42 5.72 -9.78
C SER A 40 -4.55 5.65 -8.74
N CYS A 41 -5.49 6.60 -8.82
CA CYS A 41 -6.71 6.62 -8.04
C CYS A 41 -7.87 7.17 -8.86
N SER A 42 -9.11 6.78 -8.52
CA SER A 42 -10.34 7.31 -9.13
C SER A 42 -10.86 8.57 -8.43
N SER A 43 -10.40 8.85 -7.22
CA SER A 43 -10.72 10.07 -6.48
C SER A 43 -9.47 10.57 -5.74
N PRO A 44 -9.15 11.87 -5.83
CA PRO A 44 -7.96 12.43 -5.21
C PRO A 44 -8.02 12.32 -3.69
N SER A 45 -6.85 12.17 -3.06
CA SER A 45 -6.69 12.11 -1.60
C SER A 45 -7.53 11.06 -0.83
N SER A 46 -8.21 10.14 -1.52
CA SER A 46 -9.03 9.09 -0.91
C SER A 46 -8.27 7.77 -0.81
N ASP A 47 -8.26 7.15 0.37
CA ASP A 47 -7.62 5.85 0.62
C ASP A 47 -8.47 4.64 0.22
N THR A 48 -9.73 4.86 -0.17
CA THR A 48 -10.65 3.83 -0.70
C THR A 48 -10.75 3.83 -2.21
N SER A 49 -10.12 4.80 -2.87
CA SER A 49 -10.24 5.03 -4.31
C SER A 49 -8.94 4.74 -5.06
N CYS A 50 -8.02 4.01 -4.44
CA CYS A 50 -6.75 3.61 -5.04
C CYS A 50 -6.92 2.44 -6.02
N ALA A 51 -6.14 2.40 -7.10
CA ALA A 51 -6.03 1.22 -7.94
C ALA A 51 -5.28 0.06 -7.24
N ALA A 52 -4.27 0.40 -6.44
CA ALA A 52 -3.51 -0.51 -5.58
C ALA A 52 -2.97 0.22 -4.35
N CYS A 53 -2.54 -0.53 -3.33
CA CYS A 53 -1.98 0.03 -2.10
C CYS A 53 -0.44 0.00 -2.13
N VAL A 54 0.22 1.03 -1.59
CA VAL A 54 1.68 1.07 -1.39
C VAL A 54 2.09 0.08 -0.29
N HIS A 55 1.31 0.01 0.79
CA HIS A 55 1.57 -0.86 1.93
C HIS A 55 0.52 -1.97 2.02
N TYR A 56 -0.56 -1.75 2.79
CA TYR A 56 -1.51 -2.82 3.06
C TYR A 56 -2.94 -2.48 2.65
N PHE A 57 -3.65 -3.48 2.14
CA PHE A 57 -5.08 -3.43 1.93
C PHE A 57 -5.85 -3.99 3.14
N HIS A 58 -6.84 -3.24 3.63
CA HIS A 58 -7.75 -3.70 4.67
C HIS A 58 -9.16 -3.13 4.46
N ARG A 59 -10.16 -4.01 4.32
CA ARG A 59 -11.59 -3.66 4.24
C ARG A 59 -11.90 -2.51 3.26
N GLY A 60 -11.34 -2.60 2.05
CA GLY A 60 -11.57 -1.60 1.00
C GLY A 60 -10.72 -0.33 1.13
N ARG A 61 -9.74 -0.29 2.04
CA ARG A 61 -8.88 0.87 2.30
C ARG A 61 -7.41 0.51 2.15
N CYS A 62 -6.61 1.43 1.64
CA CYS A 62 -5.15 1.37 1.70
C CYS A 62 -4.64 2.03 2.98
N VAL A 63 -3.99 1.25 3.83
CA VAL A 63 -3.48 1.66 5.14
C VAL A 63 -1.96 1.53 5.19
N ALA A 64 -1.31 2.41 5.96
CA ALA A 64 0.13 2.37 6.17
C ALA A 64 0.55 1.13 6.99
N ASP A 65 -0.25 0.79 7.99
CA ASP A 65 -0.05 -0.35 8.89
C ASP A 65 -1.35 -1.09 9.14
N CYS A 66 -1.25 -2.37 9.49
CA CYS A 66 -2.42 -3.17 9.83
C CYS A 66 -3.06 -2.69 11.14
N PRO A 67 -4.39 -2.49 11.17
CA PRO A 67 -5.08 -2.04 12.38
C PRO A 67 -5.03 -3.09 13.50
N PRO A 68 -5.22 -2.69 14.76
CA PRO A 68 -5.22 -3.60 15.90
C PRO A 68 -6.15 -4.81 15.70
N GLY A 69 -5.67 -5.99 16.08
CA GLY A 69 -6.40 -7.25 15.91
C GLY A 69 -6.31 -7.86 14.50
N THR A 70 -5.47 -7.28 13.62
CA THR A 70 -5.17 -7.83 12.30
C THR A 70 -3.66 -8.01 12.10
N PHE A 71 -3.29 -8.86 11.16
CA PHE A 71 -1.91 -9.29 10.92
C PHE A 71 -1.56 -9.11 9.45
N ARG A 72 -0.33 -8.71 9.18
CA ARG A 72 0.24 -8.64 7.83
C ARG A 72 0.24 -10.04 7.21
N PHE A 73 -0.12 -10.13 5.94
CA PHE A 73 -0.17 -11.39 5.23
C PHE A 73 0.28 -11.19 3.79
N GLU A 74 1.20 -12.04 3.34
CA GLU A 74 1.83 -12.00 2.00
C GLU A 74 2.44 -10.63 1.64
N GLY A 75 2.70 -9.79 2.63
CA GLY A 75 3.28 -8.46 2.44
C GLY A 75 2.34 -7.38 1.87
N TRP A 76 1.06 -7.65 1.60
CA TRP A 76 0.18 -6.67 0.91
C TRP A 76 -1.22 -6.49 1.53
N ARG A 77 -1.64 -7.33 2.48
CA ARG A 77 -2.97 -7.20 3.12
C ARG A 77 -2.97 -7.52 4.60
N CYS A 78 -4.01 -7.06 5.27
CA CYS A 78 -4.26 -7.33 6.69
C CYS A 78 -5.39 -8.34 6.87
N ILE A 79 -5.13 -9.41 7.63
CA ILE A 79 -6.09 -10.49 7.92
C ILE A 79 -6.37 -10.64 9.41
N SER A 80 -7.48 -11.28 9.77
CA SER A 80 -7.77 -11.63 11.17
C SER A 80 -6.97 -12.87 11.61
N ALA A 81 -6.83 -13.06 12.94
CA ALA A 81 -6.28 -14.29 13.50
C ALA A 81 -7.05 -15.54 13.06
N GLU A 82 -8.37 -15.44 12.95
CA GLU A 82 -9.24 -16.52 12.48
C GLU A 82 -8.93 -16.90 11.02
N LEU A 83 -8.68 -15.92 10.16
CA LEU A 83 -8.31 -16.22 8.78
C LEU A 83 -6.90 -16.83 8.74
N CYS A 84 -5.96 -16.31 9.54
CA CYS A 84 -4.62 -16.88 9.65
C CYS A 84 -4.66 -18.37 10.04
N SER A 85 -5.49 -18.76 11.00
CA SER A 85 -5.60 -20.17 11.43
C SER A 85 -6.34 -21.08 10.45
N LYS A 86 -7.14 -20.53 9.53
CA LYS A 86 -7.98 -21.29 8.58
C LYS A 86 -7.43 -21.40 7.17
N VAL A 87 -6.39 -20.64 6.81
CA VAL A 87 -5.67 -20.85 5.55
C VAL A 87 -4.87 -22.15 5.70
N HIS A 88 -5.54 -23.29 5.62
CA HIS A 88 -4.89 -24.58 5.44
C HIS A 88 -5.00 -24.89 3.96
N LEU A 89 -3.92 -24.62 3.21
CA LEU A 89 -3.80 -25.14 1.86
C LEU A 89 -3.71 -26.66 1.93
N PRO A 90 -4.27 -27.40 0.97
CA PRO A 90 -4.41 -28.86 1.03
C PRO A 90 -3.10 -29.65 1.20
N ASP A 91 -1.93 -29.01 1.05
CA ASP A 91 -0.62 -29.65 1.14
C ASP A 91 0.36 -29.06 2.18
N SER A 92 0.02 -28.04 2.99
CA SER A 92 1.05 -27.51 3.92
C SER A 92 0.60 -26.70 5.13
N ASN A 93 1.41 -26.92 6.18
CA ASN A 93 1.86 -26.04 7.26
C ASN A 93 0.82 -25.13 7.93
N SER A 94 0.63 -25.33 9.23
CA SER A 94 -0.07 -24.38 10.09
C SER A 94 0.56 -22.99 9.94
N PHE A 95 -0.26 -21.96 9.75
CA PHE A 95 0.22 -20.59 9.77
C PHE A 95 0.41 -20.13 11.22
N TYR A 96 1.45 -19.34 11.46
CA TYR A 96 1.80 -18.82 12.77
C TYR A 96 1.79 -17.30 12.75
N ILE A 97 1.42 -16.70 13.88
CA ILE A 97 1.53 -15.26 14.07
C ILE A 97 2.84 -14.97 14.78
N HIS A 98 3.69 -14.15 14.16
CA HIS A 98 4.92 -13.65 14.74
C HIS A 98 5.10 -12.18 14.39
N ASP A 99 5.40 -11.34 15.38
CA ASP A 99 5.65 -9.90 15.21
C ASP A 99 4.60 -9.17 14.33
N GLY A 100 3.31 -9.45 14.55
CA GLY A 100 2.22 -8.82 13.78
C GLY A 100 2.08 -9.32 12.33
N GLU A 101 2.75 -10.40 11.95
CA GLU A 101 2.67 -11.05 10.64
C GLU A 101 2.18 -12.49 10.76
N CYS A 102 1.33 -12.90 9.82
CA CYS A 102 0.86 -14.27 9.66
C CYS A 102 1.69 -14.95 8.56
N MET A 103 2.43 -16.00 8.94
CA MET A 103 3.45 -16.61 8.11
C MET A 103 3.36 -18.14 8.08
N THR A 104 3.80 -18.75 6.97
CA THR A 104 3.80 -20.21 6.74
C THR A 104 4.96 -20.93 7.40
N GLU A 105 6.05 -20.22 7.68
CA GLU A 105 7.28 -20.74 8.26
C GLU A 105 7.69 -19.88 9.46
N CYS A 106 8.29 -20.49 10.48
CA CYS A 106 8.84 -19.72 11.58
C CYS A 106 10.14 -19.00 11.14
N PRO A 107 10.40 -17.76 11.59
CA PRO A 107 11.69 -17.12 11.36
C PRO A 107 12.84 -17.94 11.95
N SER A 108 14.06 -17.72 11.47
CA SER A 108 15.25 -18.39 12.00
C SER A 108 15.36 -18.20 13.52
N GLY A 109 15.51 -19.30 14.25
CA GLY A 109 15.56 -19.30 15.72
C GLY A 109 14.21 -19.52 16.41
N TYR A 110 13.12 -19.68 15.66
CA TYR A 110 11.79 -20.02 16.19
C TYR A 110 11.35 -21.41 15.72
N MET A 111 10.52 -22.06 16.54
CA MET A 111 9.87 -23.33 16.20
C MET A 111 8.36 -23.19 16.36
N PRO A 112 7.55 -23.88 15.54
CA PRO A 112 6.13 -24.02 15.76
C PRO A 112 5.83 -24.47 17.19
N LYS A 113 4.89 -23.81 17.87
CA LYS A 113 4.35 -24.38 19.10
C LYS A 113 3.54 -25.61 18.72
N THR A 114 4.11 -26.80 18.96
CA THR A 114 3.37 -28.05 18.90
C THR A 114 2.32 -28.00 20.00
N LEU A 115 1.04 -28.07 19.63
CA LEU A 115 -0.06 -28.25 20.59
C LEU A 115 0.14 -29.64 21.22
N SER A 116 0.50 -29.68 22.52
CA SER A 116 0.43 -30.89 23.35
C SER A 116 -0.96 -31.04 23.94
#